data_AF-A0A6S6TG00-F1
#
_entry.id   AF-A0A6S6TG00-F1
#
_cell.length_a   1.000
_cell.length_b   1.000
_cell.length_c   1.000
_cell.angle_alpha   90.00
_cell.angle_beta   90.00
_cell.angle_gamma   90.00
#
_symmetry.space_group_name_H-M   'P 1'
#
loop_
_entity.id
_entity.type
_entity.pdbx_description
1 polymer ?
#
loop_
_entity_poly.entity_id
_entity_poly.type
_entity_poly.pdbx_seq_one_letter_code
_entity_poly.pdbx_strand_id
1 'polypeptide(L)'
;MSTYPKSTQDLIDKASRVSGYGFDIIYDQDLPVASSVKIAGHENRERHEIVLRLPSDENNYLIAWQAAFVLHQFQMPETERANLKPETTGLLSVKRDLLAMHPGIPLAQQEGFTDHVIGGVLSQLHSVPVGMLIDIELHRNYSELQETQKQSLINQVVEHVACLQMTAEMFPEKILRSNQVMNATQALMVAELFDMPGIFEPYKTVGMEAAAALLLEPCLHQTFDESTNRDLINHWGRNLGISEWYRWS
;
A
#
# COMPACT_ATOMS: atom_id res chain seq x y z
N MET A 1 -32.57 -6.28 -6.75
CA MET A 1 -31.43 -7.01 -7.36
C MET A 1 -30.18 -6.24 -6.96
N SER A 2 -29.14 -6.91 -6.48
CA SER A 2 -27.87 -6.24 -6.17
C SER A 2 -27.21 -5.78 -7.48
N THR A 3 -26.61 -4.58 -7.45
CA THR A 3 -25.92 -3.97 -8.59
C THR A 3 -24.57 -4.63 -8.87
N TYR A 4 -24.02 -5.38 -7.91
CA TYR A 4 -22.68 -5.96 -7.96
C TYR A 4 -22.71 -7.49 -7.77
N PRO A 5 -21.63 -8.21 -8.13
CA PRO A 5 -21.46 -9.60 -7.71
C PRO A 5 -21.58 -9.76 -6.19
N LYS A 6 -21.90 -10.96 -5.74
CA LYS A 6 -22.24 -11.22 -4.33
C LYS A 6 -21.09 -10.83 -3.40
N SER A 7 -19.85 -11.11 -3.78
CA SER A 7 -18.66 -10.83 -2.98
C SER A 7 -18.43 -9.33 -2.79
N THR A 8 -18.54 -8.55 -3.87
CA THR A 8 -18.42 -7.08 -3.80
C THR A 8 -19.57 -6.48 -2.99
N GLN A 9 -20.80 -6.95 -3.18
CA GLN A 9 -21.94 -6.44 -2.40
C GLN A 9 -21.80 -6.76 -0.91
N ASP A 10 -21.34 -7.97 -0.55
CA ASP A 10 -21.13 -8.36 0.85
C ASP A 10 -20.15 -7.41 1.57
N LEU A 11 -19.04 -7.05 0.91
CA LEU A 11 -18.06 -6.11 1.46
C LEU A 11 -18.61 -4.70 1.61
N ILE A 12 -19.35 -4.21 0.61
CA ILE A 12 -20.05 -2.91 0.70
C ILE A 12 -21.04 -2.91 1.87
N ASP A 13 -21.83 -3.97 2.02
CA ASP A 13 -22.85 -4.07 3.06
C ASP A 13 -22.23 -4.17 4.47
N LYS A 14 -21.14 -4.95 4.61
CA LYS A 14 -20.37 -5.05 5.86
C LYS A 14 -19.76 -3.70 6.22
N ALA A 15 -19.05 -3.07 5.29
CA ALA A 15 -18.43 -1.76 5.50
C ALA A 15 -19.47 -0.70 5.86
N SER A 16 -20.60 -0.66 5.14
CA SER A 16 -21.68 0.30 5.40
C SER A 16 -22.29 0.13 6.80
N ARG A 17 -22.45 -1.12 7.24
CA ARG A 17 -22.99 -1.44 8.57
C ARG A 17 -22.04 -1.03 9.69
N VAL A 18 -20.73 -1.25 9.50
CA VAL A 18 -19.72 -0.90 10.51
C VAL A 18 -19.46 0.59 10.54
N SER A 19 -19.39 1.26 9.38
CA SER A 19 -19.11 2.69 9.32
C SER A 19 -20.33 3.57 9.55
N GLY A 20 -21.55 3.06 9.31
CA GLY A 20 -22.78 3.85 9.35
C GLY A 20 -23.03 4.73 8.12
N TYR A 21 -22.26 4.55 7.04
CA TYR A 21 -22.31 5.38 5.83
C TYR A 21 -22.46 4.50 4.58
N GLY A 22 -23.19 5.00 3.58
CA GLY A 22 -23.30 4.33 2.28
C GLY A 22 -22.10 4.59 1.36
N PHE A 23 -22.13 3.99 0.16
CA PHE A 23 -21.10 4.14 -0.86
C PHE A 23 -21.66 4.71 -2.16
N ASP A 24 -20.92 5.62 -2.78
CA ASP A 24 -21.10 6.07 -4.15
C ASP A 24 -19.89 5.64 -4.98
N ILE A 25 -20.13 5.19 -6.22
CA ILE A 25 -19.10 4.74 -7.13
C ILE A 25 -19.06 5.74 -8.28
N ILE A 26 -17.92 6.41 -8.45
CA ILE A 26 -17.73 7.44 -9.47
C ILE A 26 -16.50 7.14 -10.33
N TYR A 27 -16.44 7.75 -11.51
CA TYR A 27 -15.33 7.63 -12.44
C TYR A 27 -14.60 8.96 -12.61
N ASP A 28 -13.28 8.93 -12.58
CA ASP A 28 -12.41 10.08 -12.81
C ASP A 28 -11.23 9.67 -13.68
N GLN A 29 -11.23 10.09 -14.95
CA GLN A 29 -10.20 9.69 -15.92
C GLN A 29 -8.81 10.25 -15.58
N ASP A 30 -8.75 11.32 -14.79
CA ASP A 30 -7.52 11.98 -14.37
C ASP A 30 -6.96 11.38 -13.07
N LEU A 31 -7.62 10.36 -12.50
CA LEU A 31 -7.14 9.67 -11.30
C LEU A 31 -5.76 9.03 -11.57
N PRO A 32 -4.72 9.36 -10.79
CA PRO A 32 -3.36 8.87 -11.05
C PRO A 32 -3.18 7.38 -10.72
N VAL A 33 -4.13 6.78 -10.02
CA VAL A 33 -4.15 5.38 -9.60
C VAL A 33 -5.39 4.66 -10.15
N ALA A 34 -5.44 3.33 -10.11
CA ALA A 34 -6.58 2.56 -10.62
C ALA A 34 -7.88 2.82 -9.83
N SER A 35 -7.77 2.96 -8.51
CA SER A 35 -8.88 3.28 -7.63
C SER A 35 -8.43 4.04 -6.38
N SER A 36 -9.34 4.79 -5.78
CA SER A 36 -9.17 5.41 -4.46
C SER A 36 -10.51 5.50 -3.74
N VAL A 37 -10.49 5.80 -2.44
CA VAL A 37 -11.71 6.05 -1.67
C VAL A 37 -11.60 7.35 -0.88
N LYS A 38 -12.65 8.16 -0.92
CA LYS A 38 -12.84 9.29 0.00
C LYS A 38 -13.80 8.85 1.09
N ILE A 39 -13.30 8.84 2.32
CA ILE A 39 -14.04 8.33 3.47
C ILE A 39 -15.07 9.37 3.95
N ALA A 40 -16.29 8.92 4.21
CA ALA A 40 -17.38 9.72 4.79
C ALA A 40 -17.02 10.23 6.20
N GLY A 41 -17.64 11.33 6.63
CA GLY A 41 -17.34 11.98 7.91
C GLY A 41 -16.10 12.89 7.88
N HIS A 42 -15.23 12.75 6.89
CA HIS A 42 -14.19 13.74 6.57
C HIS A 42 -14.74 14.81 5.63
N GLU A 43 -14.34 16.07 5.86
CA GLU A 43 -14.70 17.21 4.99
C GLU A 43 -16.23 17.39 4.78
N ASN A 44 -17.05 17.03 5.78
CA ASN A 44 -18.51 17.04 5.74
C ASN A 44 -19.13 16.12 4.66
N ARG A 45 -18.42 15.07 4.25
CA ARG A 45 -18.91 14.10 3.27
C ARG A 45 -19.92 13.13 3.90
N GLU A 46 -21.08 12.96 3.24
CA GLU A 46 -22.20 12.15 3.75
C GLU A 46 -22.12 10.66 3.39
N ARG A 47 -21.33 10.29 2.36
CA ARG A 47 -21.17 8.92 1.85
C ARG A 47 -19.74 8.65 1.43
N HIS A 48 -19.28 7.41 1.53
CA HIS A 48 -17.96 7.04 1.01
C HIS A 48 -17.99 7.15 -0.51
N GLU A 49 -16.98 7.77 -1.12
CA GLU A 49 -16.86 7.84 -2.59
C GLU A 49 -15.73 6.92 -3.03
N ILE A 50 -16.06 5.79 -3.68
CA ILE A 50 -15.09 4.98 -4.40
C ILE A 50 -14.92 5.58 -5.79
N VAL A 51 -13.71 6.05 -6.07
CA VAL A 51 -13.33 6.66 -7.35
C VAL A 51 -12.54 5.64 -8.15
N LEU A 52 -13.04 5.26 -9.32
CA LEU A 52 -12.34 4.40 -10.27
C LEU A 52 -11.82 5.25 -11.44
N ARG A 53 -10.64 4.93 -11.97
CA ARG A 53 -10.10 5.70 -13.10
C ARG A 53 -10.97 5.58 -14.36
N LEU A 54 -11.22 4.34 -14.77
CA LEU A 54 -11.99 3.99 -15.96
C LEU A 54 -12.80 2.72 -15.70
N PRO A 55 -13.90 2.51 -16.44
CA PRO A 55 -14.58 1.22 -16.47
C PRO A 55 -13.63 0.11 -16.94
N SER A 56 -13.55 -0.99 -16.20
CA SER A 56 -12.71 -2.14 -16.50
C SER A 56 -13.28 -3.43 -15.91
N ASP A 57 -12.77 -4.58 -16.36
CA ASP A 57 -13.14 -5.88 -15.82
C ASP A 57 -12.68 -6.05 -14.35
N GLU A 58 -11.67 -5.28 -13.91
CA GLU A 58 -11.15 -5.28 -12.54
C GLU A 58 -12.06 -4.52 -11.56
N ASN A 59 -13.07 -3.78 -12.04
CA ASN A 59 -13.88 -2.87 -11.21
C ASN A 59 -14.48 -3.55 -9.98
N ASN A 60 -14.99 -4.77 -10.10
CA ASN A 60 -15.61 -5.47 -8.97
C ASN A 60 -14.60 -5.77 -7.86
N TYR A 61 -13.36 -6.11 -8.23
CA TYR A 61 -12.27 -6.29 -7.29
C TYR A 61 -11.83 -4.95 -6.70
N LEU A 62 -11.66 -3.90 -7.51
CA LEU A 62 -11.25 -2.58 -7.02
C LEU A 62 -12.29 -2.00 -6.04
N ILE A 63 -13.58 -2.13 -6.34
CA ILE A 63 -14.66 -1.71 -5.43
C ILE A 63 -14.63 -2.53 -4.14
N ALA A 64 -14.50 -3.85 -4.25
CA ALA A 64 -14.42 -4.75 -3.09
C ALA A 64 -13.23 -4.41 -2.19
N TRP A 65 -12.06 -4.14 -2.78
CA TRP A 65 -10.84 -3.75 -2.07
C TRP A 65 -11.04 -2.42 -1.34
N GLN A 66 -11.60 -1.40 -1.99
CA GLN A 66 -11.85 -0.11 -1.34
C GLN A 66 -12.89 -0.23 -0.21
N ALA A 67 -13.93 -1.05 -0.38
CA ALA A 67 -14.88 -1.34 0.68
C ALA A 67 -14.23 -2.10 1.86
N ALA A 68 -13.36 -3.07 1.58
CA ALA A 68 -12.58 -3.80 2.59
C ALA A 68 -11.63 -2.88 3.34
N PHE A 69 -10.99 -1.93 2.65
CA PHE A 69 -10.15 -0.89 3.26
C PHE A 69 -10.95 -0.01 4.22
N VAL A 70 -12.14 0.45 3.82
CA VAL A 70 -13.03 1.21 4.72
C VAL A 70 -13.46 0.35 5.91
N LEU A 71 -13.85 -0.90 5.68
CA LEU A 71 -14.21 -1.82 6.76
C LEU A 71 -13.06 -1.94 7.78
N HIS A 72 -11.84 -2.18 7.30
CA HIS A 72 -10.63 -2.26 8.12
C HIS A 72 -10.47 -1.01 8.99
N GLN A 73 -10.51 0.16 8.36
CA GLN A 73 -10.30 1.43 9.02
C GLN A 73 -11.31 1.68 10.15
N PHE A 74 -12.58 1.32 9.93
CA PHE A 74 -13.63 1.53 10.93
C PHE A 74 -13.65 0.47 12.04
N GLN A 75 -13.15 -0.74 11.78
CA GLN A 75 -12.97 -1.77 12.81
C GLN A 75 -11.81 -1.46 13.76
N MET A 76 -10.78 -0.74 13.28
CA MET A 76 -9.69 -0.32 14.14
C MET A 76 -10.11 0.75 15.17
N PRO A 77 -9.65 0.65 16.43
CA PRO A 77 -9.82 1.71 17.42
C PRO A 77 -9.30 3.06 16.88
N GLU A 78 -9.97 4.16 17.20
CA GLU A 78 -9.55 5.50 16.75
C GLU A 78 -8.11 5.84 17.16
N THR A 79 -7.67 5.37 18.32
CA THR A 79 -6.30 5.50 18.83
C THR A 79 -5.26 4.74 18.00
N GLU A 80 -5.70 3.75 17.21
CA GLU A 80 -4.88 2.95 16.31
C GLU A 80 -5.00 3.36 14.84
N ARG A 81 -5.94 4.25 14.49
CA ARG A 81 -5.95 5.02 13.24
C ARG A 81 -4.86 6.09 13.22
N ALA A 82 -3.69 5.73 13.76
CA ALA A 82 -2.59 6.62 14.01
C ALA A 82 -1.96 7.01 12.67
N ASN A 83 -1.66 8.30 12.53
CA ASN A 83 -0.97 8.79 11.36
C ASN A 83 0.53 8.63 11.57
N LEU A 84 1.18 7.96 10.62
CA LEU A 84 2.63 7.95 10.55
C LEU A 84 3.09 9.37 10.17
N LYS A 85 3.93 9.97 11.01
CA LYS A 85 4.50 11.31 10.78
C LYS A 85 6.01 11.22 10.60
N PRO A 86 6.60 12.01 9.69
CA PRO A 86 8.05 12.14 9.58
C PRO A 86 8.68 12.53 10.94
N GLU A 87 9.78 11.87 11.30
CA GLU A 87 10.59 12.22 12.46
C GLU A 87 11.78 13.07 12.01
N THR A 88 11.72 14.37 12.27
CA THR A 88 12.69 15.35 11.77
C THR A 88 14.12 14.97 12.09
N THR A 89 14.39 14.47 13.31
CA THR A 89 15.77 14.16 13.74
C THR A 89 16.35 12.95 13.04
N GLY A 90 15.58 11.86 12.90
CA GLY A 90 16.04 10.65 12.22
C GLY A 90 16.17 10.82 10.70
N LEU A 91 15.49 11.80 10.12
CA LEU A 91 15.58 12.11 8.68
C LEU A 91 16.77 12.99 8.30
N LEU A 92 17.45 13.65 9.25
CA LEU A 92 18.53 14.60 8.94
C LEU A 92 19.64 14.01 8.07
N SER A 93 20.11 12.79 8.39
CA SER A 93 21.21 12.17 7.64
C SER A 93 20.78 11.87 6.20
N VAL A 94 19.63 11.22 6.02
CA VAL A 94 19.18 10.82 4.68
C VAL A 94 18.81 12.03 3.81
N LYS A 95 18.26 13.10 4.40
CA LYS A 95 18.02 14.38 3.70
C LYS A 95 19.34 14.98 3.20
N ARG A 96 20.37 15.01 4.05
CA ARG A 96 21.69 15.52 3.67
C ARG A 96 22.31 14.69 2.55
N ASP A 97 22.27 13.37 2.66
CA ASP A 97 22.87 12.47 1.67
C ASP A 97 22.15 12.60 0.32
N LEU A 98 20.82 12.71 0.33
CA LEU A 98 20.03 12.96 -0.88
C LEU A 98 20.38 14.31 -1.54
N LEU A 99 20.53 15.39 -0.78
CA LEU A 99 20.94 16.69 -1.34
C LEU A 99 22.38 16.69 -1.86
N ALA A 100 23.29 15.94 -1.22
CA ALA A 100 24.66 15.79 -1.68
C ALA A 100 24.75 15.07 -3.04
N MET A 101 23.84 14.11 -3.30
CA MET A 101 23.73 13.42 -4.59
C MET A 101 23.08 14.29 -5.67
N HIS A 102 22.29 15.29 -5.29
CA HIS A 102 21.53 16.16 -6.20
C HIS A 102 21.91 17.65 -6.04
N PRO A 103 23.19 18.04 -6.26
CA PRO A 103 23.67 19.41 -5.98
C PRO A 103 23.06 20.47 -6.91
N GLY A 104 22.43 20.06 -8.01
CA GLY A 104 21.75 20.96 -8.95
C GLY A 104 20.40 21.48 -8.46
N ILE A 105 19.85 20.97 -7.35
CA ILE A 105 18.56 21.40 -6.82
C ILE A 105 18.69 22.78 -6.14
N PRO A 106 17.93 23.81 -6.59
CA PRO A 106 17.97 25.14 -5.98
C PRO A 106 17.61 25.11 -4.49
N LEU A 107 18.27 25.93 -3.67
CA LEU A 107 18.05 25.99 -2.21
C LEU A 107 16.57 26.08 -1.82
N ALA A 108 15.79 26.90 -2.54
CA ALA A 108 14.36 27.08 -2.29
C ALA A 108 13.50 25.84 -2.56
N GLN A 109 14.02 24.84 -3.27
CA GLN A 109 13.33 23.60 -3.64
C GLN A 109 13.85 22.37 -2.86
N GLN A 110 14.95 22.51 -2.11
CA GLN A 110 15.63 21.39 -1.46
C GLN A 110 14.73 20.67 -0.44
N GLU A 111 14.01 21.43 0.39
CA GLU A 111 13.10 20.85 1.38
C GLU A 111 11.99 20.04 0.70
N GLY A 112 11.26 20.66 -0.22
CA GLY A 112 10.19 20.00 -0.98
C GLY A 112 10.67 18.77 -1.76
N PHE A 113 11.86 18.82 -2.36
CA PHE A 113 12.46 17.66 -3.02
C PHE A 113 12.72 16.51 -2.04
N THR A 114 13.39 16.79 -0.91
CA THR A 114 13.70 15.74 0.07
C THR A 114 12.45 15.17 0.72
N ASP A 115 11.46 16.01 1.03
CA ASP A 115 10.20 15.60 1.62
C ASP A 115 9.36 14.76 0.66
N HIS A 116 9.39 15.07 -0.64
CA HIS A 116 8.70 14.27 -1.64
C HIS A 116 9.29 12.86 -1.74
N VAL A 117 10.61 12.73 -1.86
CA VAL A 117 11.27 11.42 -2.00
C VAL A 117 11.10 10.57 -0.74
N ILE A 118 11.41 11.13 0.43
CA ILE A 118 11.28 10.42 1.71
C ILE A 118 9.82 10.15 2.03
N GLY A 119 8.93 11.11 1.78
CA GLY A 119 7.49 10.97 1.94
C GLY A 119 6.92 9.84 1.10
N GLY A 120 7.45 9.60 -0.09
CA GLY A 120 7.09 8.43 -0.91
C GLY A 120 7.39 7.11 -0.20
N VAL A 121 8.59 6.96 0.38
CA VAL A 121 8.96 5.73 1.12
C VAL A 121 8.11 5.56 2.38
N LEU A 122 7.88 6.63 3.14
CA LEU A 122 7.05 6.57 4.35
C LEU A 122 5.58 6.27 4.01
N SER A 123 5.07 6.81 2.90
CA SER A 123 3.72 6.50 2.43
C SER A 123 3.61 5.03 2.04
N GLN A 124 4.61 4.49 1.34
CA GLN A 124 4.66 3.08 0.98
C GLN A 124 4.73 2.17 2.21
N LEU A 125 5.58 2.51 3.18
CA LEU A 125 5.68 1.80 4.45
C LEU A 125 4.34 1.75 5.19
N HIS A 126 3.57 2.83 5.12
CA HIS A 126 2.26 2.92 5.76
C HIS A 126 1.18 2.13 5.00
N SER A 127 1.17 2.19 3.66
CA SER A 127 0.06 1.66 2.85
C SER A 127 0.25 0.20 2.42
N VAL A 128 1.45 -0.20 2.01
CA VAL A 128 1.69 -1.53 1.40
C VAL A 128 1.39 -2.69 2.35
N PRO A 129 1.87 -2.70 3.62
CA PRO A 129 1.60 -3.84 4.51
C PRO A 129 0.10 -4.02 4.75
N VAL A 130 -0.64 -2.91 4.93
CA VAL A 130 -2.09 -2.92 5.16
C VAL A 130 -2.84 -3.36 3.91
N GLY A 131 -2.43 -2.87 2.73
CA GLY A 131 -3.02 -3.28 1.46
C GLY A 131 -2.83 -4.79 1.21
N MET A 132 -1.66 -5.32 1.52
CA MET A 132 -1.37 -6.74 1.41
C MET A 132 -2.24 -7.60 2.33
N LEU A 133 -2.51 -7.15 3.57
CA LEU A 133 -3.44 -7.85 4.46
C LEU A 133 -4.85 -7.94 3.84
N ILE A 134 -5.34 -6.83 3.28
CA ILE A 134 -6.63 -6.81 2.58
C ILE A 134 -6.61 -7.79 1.40
N ASP A 135 -5.55 -7.80 0.60
CA ASP A 135 -5.44 -8.71 -0.55
C ASP A 135 -5.44 -10.18 -0.14
N ILE A 136 -4.68 -10.53 0.89
CA ILE A 136 -4.64 -11.89 1.44
C ILE A 136 -6.04 -12.30 1.95
N GLU A 137 -6.73 -11.41 2.67
CA GLU A 137 -8.07 -11.67 3.20
C GLU A 137 -9.12 -11.84 2.09
N LEU A 138 -9.06 -10.98 1.06
CA LEU A 138 -9.93 -11.09 -0.10
C LEU A 138 -9.71 -12.41 -0.84
N HIS A 139 -8.44 -12.79 -1.05
CA HIS A 139 -8.09 -14.03 -1.71
C HIS A 139 -8.63 -15.25 -0.96
N ARG A 140 -8.52 -15.26 0.37
CA ARG A 140 -8.98 -16.38 1.23
C ARG A 140 -10.49 -16.54 1.25
N ASN A 141 -11.23 -15.44 1.27
CA ASN A 141 -12.67 -15.47 1.60
C ASN A 141 -13.60 -15.23 0.41
N TYR A 142 -13.09 -14.69 -0.70
CA TYR A 142 -13.91 -14.24 -1.83
C TYR A 142 -13.40 -14.79 -3.16
N SER A 143 -13.65 -16.08 -3.39
CA SER A 143 -13.22 -16.79 -4.61
C SER A 143 -13.71 -16.14 -5.92
N GLU A 144 -14.87 -15.46 -5.90
CA GLU A 144 -15.43 -14.74 -7.06
C GLU A 144 -14.55 -13.55 -7.51
N LEU A 145 -13.70 -13.03 -6.62
CA LEU A 145 -12.81 -11.91 -6.90
C LEU A 145 -11.40 -12.35 -7.33
N GLN A 146 -11.04 -13.62 -7.19
CA GLN A 146 -9.65 -14.06 -7.33
C GLN A 146 -9.06 -13.81 -8.72
N GLU A 147 -9.83 -13.98 -9.80
CA GLU A 147 -9.31 -13.79 -11.15
C GLU A 147 -9.02 -12.31 -11.45
N THR A 148 -9.95 -11.42 -11.06
CA THR A 148 -9.77 -9.97 -11.24
C THR A 148 -8.73 -9.40 -10.27
N GLN A 149 -8.64 -9.95 -9.05
CA GLN A 149 -7.56 -9.66 -8.12
C GLN A 149 -6.19 -10.05 -8.70
N LYS A 150 -6.07 -11.27 -9.23
CA LYS A 150 -4.84 -11.77 -9.85
C LYS A 150 -4.37 -10.84 -10.96
N GLN A 151 -5.27 -10.49 -11.88
CA GLN A 151 -4.96 -9.58 -12.99
C GLN A 151 -4.47 -8.22 -12.48
N SER A 152 -5.18 -7.62 -11.54
CA SER A 152 -4.84 -6.30 -10.99
C SER A 152 -3.48 -6.32 -10.27
N LEU A 153 -3.21 -7.35 -9.46
CA LEU A 153 -1.96 -7.48 -8.73
C LEU A 153 -0.76 -7.80 -9.64
N ILE A 154 -0.96 -8.59 -10.70
CA ILE A 154 0.08 -8.80 -11.72
C ILE A 154 0.46 -7.48 -12.38
N ASN A 155 -0.53 -6.66 -12.76
CA ASN A 155 -0.28 -5.35 -13.38
C ASN A 155 0.55 -4.45 -12.45
N GLN A 156 0.20 -4.39 -11.16
CA GLN A 156 0.97 -3.63 -10.17
C GLN A 156 2.41 -4.13 -10.05
N VAL A 157 2.63 -5.44 -9.96
CA VAL A 157 4.00 -6.00 -9.88
C VAL A 157 4.81 -5.66 -11.12
N VAL A 158 4.22 -5.80 -12.32
CA VAL A 158 4.90 -5.45 -13.58
C VAL A 158 5.29 -3.97 -13.61
N GLU A 159 4.43 -3.07 -13.15
CA GLU A 159 4.74 -1.65 -13.02
C GLU A 159 5.87 -1.40 -12.01
N HIS A 160 5.84 -2.08 -10.86
CA HIS A 160 6.82 -1.91 -9.80
C HIS A 160 8.20 -2.50 -10.12
N VAL A 161 8.32 -3.48 -11.03
CA VAL A 161 9.61 -4.06 -11.44
C VAL A 161 10.55 -3.00 -12.02
N ALA A 162 10.02 -1.90 -12.59
CA ALA A 162 10.82 -0.79 -13.07
C ALA A 162 11.70 -0.15 -11.97
N CYS A 163 11.33 -0.26 -10.68
CA CYS A 163 12.15 0.24 -9.58
C CYS A 163 13.52 -0.44 -9.48
N LEU A 164 13.69 -1.64 -10.07
CA LEU A 164 14.97 -2.34 -10.10
C LEU A 164 15.99 -1.68 -11.03
N GLN A 165 15.56 -0.77 -11.91
CA GLN A 165 16.45 0.03 -12.75
C GLN A 165 17.06 1.21 -11.98
N MET A 166 16.52 1.56 -10.80
CA MET A 166 17.07 2.60 -9.96
C MET A 166 18.35 2.10 -9.27
N THR A 167 19.39 2.93 -9.24
CA THR A 167 20.71 2.56 -8.70
C THR A 167 21.11 3.45 -7.52
N ALA A 168 22.13 3.02 -6.78
CA ALA A 168 22.72 3.79 -5.68
C ALA A 168 23.41 5.10 -6.13
N GLU A 169 23.52 5.33 -7.44
CA GLU A 169 23.97 6.61 -8.00
C GLU A 169 22.84 7.64 -8.07
N MET A 170 21.58 7.17 -8.09
CA MET A 170 20.39 8.03 -8.20
C MET A 170 19.83 8.40 -6.83
N PHE A 171 19.87 7.49 -5.86
CA PHE A 171 19.29 7.68 -4.53
C PHE A 171 20.17 7.05 -3.44
N PRO A 172 20.13 7.57 -2.20
CA PRO A 172 20.77 6.93 -1.05
C PRO A 172 20.33 5.46 -0.92
N GLU A 173 21.28 4.57 -0.65
CA GLU A 173 21.04 3.12 -0.61
C GLU A 173 19.88 2.73 0.30
N LYS A 174 19.74 3.40 1.46
CA LYS A 174 18.64 3.14 2.40
C LYS A 174 17.25 3.44 1.79
N ILE A 175 17.10 4.53 1.03
CA ILE A 175 15.86 4.86 0.30
C ILE A 175 15.59 3.80 -0.77
N LEU A 176 16.59 3.53 -1.60
CA LEU A 176 16.48 2.61 -2.73
C LEU A 176 16.08 1.20 -2.25
N ARG A 177 16.82 0.66 -1.28
CA ARG A 177 16.58 -0.66 -0.73
C ARG A 177 15.23 -0.76 -0.04
N SER A 178 14.80 0.29 0.67
CA SER A 178 13.48 0.29 1.32
C SER A 178 12.36 0.16 0.31
N ASN A 179 12.39 0.95 -0.77
CA ASN A 179 11.40 0.87 -1.84
C ASN A 179 11.43 -0.48 -2.56
N GLN A 180 12.62 -0.95 -2.95
CA GLN A 180 12.78 -2.20 -3.69
C GLN A 180 12.34 -3.42 -2.87
N VAL A 181 12.66 -3.48 -1.57
CA VAL A 181 12.25 -4.59 -0.70
C VAL A 181 10.74 -4.59 -0.48
N MET A 182 10.10 -3.43 -0.30
CA MET A 182 8.63 -3.36 -0.19
C MET A 182 7.94 -3.83 -1.47
N ASN A 183 8.44 -3.43 -2.65
CA ASN A 183 7.93 -3.92 -3.94
C ASN A 183 8.17 -5.43 -4.12
N ALA A 184 9.36 -5.91 -3.75
CA ALA A 184 9.69 -7.34 -3.78
C ALA A 184 8.74 -8.16 -2.87
N THR A 185 8.38 -7.62 -1.71
CA THR A 185 7.47 -8.26 -0.76
C THR A 185 6.08 -8.42 -1.36
N GLN A 186 5.57 -7.40 -2.05
CA GLN A 186 4.31 -7.49 -2.79
C GLN A 186 4.40 -8.53 -3.91
N ALA A 187 5.48 -8.53 -4.70
CA ALA A 187 5.69 -9.52 -5.76
C ALA A 187 5.76 -10.95 -5.22
N LEU A 188 6.40 -11.16 -4.07
CA LEU A 188 6.45 -12.46 -3.40
C LEU A 188 5.06 -12.91 -2.92
N MET A 189 4.27 -12.02 -2.34
CA MET A 189 2.88 -12.31 -1.99
C MET A 189 2.09 -12.78 -3.22
N VAL A 190 2.19 -12.07 -4.35
CA VAL A 190 1.49 -12.45 -5.59
C VAL A 190 1.96 -13.82 -6.09
N ALA A 191 3.27 -14.09 -6.01
CA ALA A 191 3.83 -15.38 -6.38
C ALA A 191 3.24 -16.51 -5.52
N GLU A 192 3.10 -16.31 -4.21
CA GLU A 192 2.56 -17.32 -3.29
C GLU A 192 1.03 -17.49 -3.41
N LEU A 193 0.28 -16.39 -3.48
CA LEU A 193 -1.19 -16.44 -3.54
C LEU A 193 -1.71 -17.13 -4.82
N PHE A 194 -1.00 -17.00 -5.93
CA PHE A 194 -1.45 -17.48 -7.24
C PHE A 194 -0.59 -18.60 -7.84
N ASP A 195 0.35 -19.15 -7.07
CA ASP A 195 1.32 -20.17 -7.51
C ASP A 195 2.07 -19.75 -8.80
N MET A 196 2.61 -18.53 -8.77
CA MET A 196 3.31 -17.89 -9.90
C MET A 196 4.74 -17.50 -9.53
N PRO A 197 5.63 -18.45 -9.19
CA PRO A 197 7.00 -18.13 -8.74
C PRO A 197 7.78 -17.27 -9.74
N GLY A 198 7.51 -17.41 -11.04
CA GLY A 198 8.20 -16.64 -12.09
C GLY A 198 7.97 -15.12 -12.03
N ILE A 199 6.90 -14.63 -11.39
CA ILE A 199 6.65 -13.19 -11.26
C ILE A 199 7.64 -12.52 -10.29
N PHE A 200 8.20 -13.29 -9.36
CA PHE A 200 9.16 -12.82 -8.37
C PHE A 200 10.63 -12.92 -8.83
N GLU A 201 10.89 -13.66 -9.91
CA GLU A 201 12.24 -13.94 -10.41
C GLU A 201 13.12 -12.69 -10.62
N PRO A 202 12.62 -11.54 -11.13
CA PRO A 202 13.42 -10.33 -11.25
C PRO A 202 14.00 -9.85 -9.91
N TYR A 203 13.20 -9.91 -8.84
CA TYR A 203 13.62 -9.51 -7.48
C TYR A 203 14.56 -10.54 -6.85
N LYS A 204 14.33 -11.83 -7.12
CA LYS A 204 15.22 -12.92 -6.68
C LYS A 204 16.61 -12.78 -7.27
N THR A 205 16.72 -12.46 -8.55
CA THR A 205 18.00 -12.28 -9.27
C THR A 205 18.88 -11.19 -8.65
N VAL A 206 18.27 -10.15 -8.07
CA VAL A 206 18.99 -9.05 -7.38
C VAL A 206 19.07 -9.25 -5.86
N GLY A 207 18.78 -10.45 -5.36
CA GLY A 207 19.02 -10.84 -3.97
C GLY A 207 18.01 -10.33 -2.94
N MET A 208 16.77 -10.03 -3.35
CA MET A 208 15.74 -9.47 -2.46
C MET A 208 14.93 -10.54 -1.71
N GLU A 209 15.06 -11.82 -2.06
CA GLU A 209 14.25 -12.95 -1.54
C GLU A 209 14.19 -13.01 -0.01
N ALA A 210 15.34 -13.01 0.67
CA ALA A 210 15.37 -13.12 2.13
C ALA A 210 14.71 -11.92 2.82
N ALA A 211 14.91 -10.70 2.30
CA ALA A 211 14.32 -9.50 2.87
C ALA A 211 12.81 -9.44 2.63
N ALA A 212 12.36 -9.81 1.42
CA ALA A 212 10.94 -9.88 1.07
C ALA A 212 10.20 -10.92 1.93
N ALA A 213 10.77 -12.12 2.09
CA ALA A 213 10.18 -13.17 2.92
C ALA A 213 10.01 -12.72 4.40
N LEU A 214 11.00 -12.01 4.94
CA LEU A 214 10.97 -11.50 6.31
C LEU A 214 9.87 -10.45 6.54
N LEU A 215 9.54 -9.67 5.50
CA LEU A 215 8.43 -8.71 5.56
C LEU A 215 7.07 -9.36 5.31
N LEU A 216 7.02 -10.40 4.47
CA LEU A 216 5.79 -11.09 4.11
C LEU A 216 5.28 -12.02 5.22
N GLU A 217 6.18 -12.70 5.94
CA GLU A 217 5.82 -13.74 6.93
C GLU A 217 4.72 -13.30 7.91
N PRO A 218 4.78 -12.10 8.54
CA PRO A 218 3.72 -11.67 9.44
C PRO A 218 2.36 -11.49 8.73
N CYS A 219 2.34 -11.04 7.48
CA CYS A 219 1.10 -10.83 6.73
C CYS A 219 0.37 -12.16 6.44
N LEU A 220 1.11 -13.23 6.19
CA LEU A 220 0.53 -14.54 5.89
C LEU A 220 -0.07 -15.21 7.13
N HIS A 221 0.46 -14.95 8.32
CA HIS A 221 -0.01 -15.59 9.54
C HIS A 221 -0.98 -14.72 10.34
N GLN A 222 -1.19 -13.48 9.93
CA GLN A 222 -2.14 -12.57 10.57
C GLN A 222 -3.58 -12.83 10.14
N THR A 223 -4.45 -12.77 11.14
CA THR A 223 -5.90 -12.64 11.02
C THR A 223 -6.26 -11.16 11.10
N PHE A 224 -7.13 -10.74 10.18
CA PHE A 224 -7.48 -9.34 9.90
C PHE A 224 -8.02 -8.56 11.13
N ASP A 225 -8.54 -9.27 12.14
CA ASP A 225 -9.21 -8.76 13.33
C ASP A 225 -8.33 -8.68 14.59
N GLU A 226 -7.11 -9.23 14.57
CA GLU A 226 -6.29 -9.40 15.79
C GLU A 226 -5.00 -8.57 15.82
N SER A 227 -4.57 -7.99 14.69
CA SER A 227 -3.31 -7.24 14.61
C SER A 227 -3.50 -5.73 14.57
N THR A 228 -2.68 -5.00 15.33
CA THR A 228 -2.57 -3.55 15.17
C THR A 228 -1.74 -3.27 13.91
N ASN A 229 -2.29 -2.52 12.92
CA ASN A 229 -1.54 -2.08 11.73
C ASN A 229 -0.17 -1.47 12.11
N ARG A 230 -0.13 -0.81 13.28
CA ARG A 230 1.07 -0.24 13.87
C ARG A 230 2.18 -1.27 14.08
N ASP A 231 1.88 -2.44 14.61
CA ASP A 231 2.91 -3.46 14.88
C ASP A 231 3.49 -4.03 13.60
N LEU A 232 2.65 -4.24 12.58
CA LEU A 232 3.09 -4.67 11.26
C LEU A 232 3.99 -3.61 10.59
N ILE A 233 3.54 -2.35 10.57
CA ILE A 233 4.30 -1.23 10.03
C ILE A 233 5.63 -1.05 10.79
N ASN A 234 5.63 -1.20 12.12
CA ASN A 234 6.84 -1.15 12.93
C ASN A 234 7.78 -2.34 12.66
N HIS A 235 7.24 -3.54 12.42
CA HIS A 235 8.04 -4.69 11.99
C HIS A 235 8.74 -4.40 10.67
N TRP A 236 8.02 -3.85 9.69
CA TRP A 236 8.61 -3.47 8.41
C TRP A 236 9.66 -2.38 8.59
N GLY A 237 9.34 -1.31 9.31
CA GLY A 237 10.27 -0.21 9.59
C GLY A 237 11.59 -0.69 10.22
N ARG A 238 11.52 -1.65 11.15
CA ARG A 238 12.72 -2.24 11.79
C ARG A 238 13.56 -3.03 10.81
N ASN A 239 12.95 -3.91 10.02
CA ASN A 239 13.65 -4.78 9.08
C ASN A 239 14.19 -4.03 7.86
N LEU A 240 13.57 -2.90 7.50
CA LEU A 240 14.08 -1.96 6.50
C LEU A 240 15.15 -1.01 7.08
N GLY A 241 15.30 -0.96 8.41
CA GLY A 241 16.24 -0.07 9.08
C GLY A 241 15.87 1.42 8.98
N ILE A 242 14.57 1.73 8.98
CA ILE A 242 14.02 3.09 8.86
C ILE A 242 13.08 3.46 10.00
N SER A 243 13.10 2.72 11.11
CA SER A 243 12.25 3.02 12.29
C SER A 243 12.48 4.41 12.86
N GLU A 244 13.67 4.99 12.68
CA GLU A 244 13.99 6.35 13.11
C GLU A 244 13.41 7.43 12.19
N TRP A 245 12.89 7.09 11.02
CA TRP A 245 12.38 8.06 10.04
C TRP A 245 10.99 8.58 10.36
N TYR A 246 10.28 7.91 11.26
CA TYR A 246 8.91 8.22 11.57
C TYR A 246 8.59 8.07 13.05
N ARG A 247 7.48 8.70 13.43
CA ARG A 247 6.85 8.54 14.72
C ARG A 247 5.34 8.42 14.56
N TRP A 248 4.70 7.90 15.58
CA TRP A 248 3.26 7.86 15.66
C TRP A 248 2.72 9.14 16.31
N SER A 249 1.65 9.70 15.75
CA SER A 249 0.89 10.83 16.32
C SER A 249 -0.53 10.43 16.67
#